data_AF-A0A914EVJ0-F1
#
_entry.id   AF-A0A914EVJ0-F1
#
_cell.length_a   1.000
_cell.length_b   1.000
_cell.length_c   1.000
_cell.angle_alpha   90.00
_cell.angle_beta   90.00
_cell.angle_gamma   90.00
#
_symmetry.space_group_name_H-M   'P 1'
#
loop_
_entity.id
_entity.type
_entity.pdbx_description
1 polymer ?
#
loop_
_entity_poly.entity_id
_entity_poly.type
_entity_poly.pdbx_seq_one_letter_code
_entity_poly.pdbx_strand_id
1 'polypeptide(L)'
;MNKFACILVILAITGSSYAQRPGYNCDMGNFQSCTSVFADYLGVSSTNVFDELFLFRALYDKFTTGQSVGDVVNLCNQISNFYTCVTTDQIRQCLSPLGWVNQGKSPAQAYINDGTLRQWAFMCGVGLDLFQDPNSYDCIRRTFNNNFKQLVDGALYPYMQNVAFDPANACNYSEQLQMAWTNIFYNSSACYNDRREYVAQFVGCAAALEYTSAQFSHCMHQNSCKWIANWNNPTYLKQIDGVMHLRVVPYWQKDKDGKLYQTKESWMPLN
;
A
#
# COMPACT_ATOMS: atom_id res chain seq x y z
N MET A 1 28.01 -61.75 -33.13
CA MET A 1 26.96 -61.27 -32.22
C MET A 1 27.34 -59.88 -31.71
N ASN A 2 26.38 -58.96 -31.80
CA ASN A 2 26.21 -57.69 -31.09
C ASN A 2 27.14 -56.49 -31.39
N LYS A 3 26.60 -55.60 -32.23
CA LYS A 3 26.82 -54.15 -32.25
C LYS A 3 26.15 -53.54 -31.00
N PHE A 4 26.83 -52.66 -30.26
CA PHE A 4 26.19 -51.80 -29.27
C PHE A 4 26.17 -50.35 -29.77
N ALA A 5 24.96 -49.84 -29.92
CA ALA A 5 24.63 -48.50 -30.36
C ALA A 5 24.65 -47.52 -29.17
N CYS A 6 25.10 -46.30 -29.44
CA CYS A 6 24.98 -45.14 -28.56
C CYS A 6 23.51 -44.87 -28.21
N ILE A 7 23.22 -44.71 -26.92
CA ILE A 7 21.94 -44.17 -26.44
C ILE A 7 22.21 -42.74 -25.94
N LEU A 8 21.66 -41.78 -26.68
CA LEU A 8 21.48 -40.38 -26.31
C LEU A 8 20.42 -40.30 -25.21
N VAL A 9 20.81 -39.86 -24.01
CA VAL A 9 19.85 -39.55 -22.93
C VAL A 9 19.38 -38.12 -23.13
N ILE A 10 18.15 -37.96 -23.62
CA ILE A 10 17.44 -36.68 -23.64
C ILE A 10 16.99 -36.40 -22.20
N LEU A 11 17.65 -35.44 -21.55
CA LEU A 11 17.19 -34.82 -20.30
C LEU A 11 15.94 -33.99 -20.61
N ALA A 12 14.77 -34.61 -20.44
CA ALA A 12 13.51 -33.88 -20.35
C ALA A 12 13.51 -33.10 -19.02
N ILE A 13 13.70 -31.79 -19.10
CA ILE A 13 13.45 -30.86 -18.01
C ILE A 13 11.93 -30.90 -17.78
N THR A 14 11.47 -31.76 -16.88
CA THR A 14 10.09 -31.69 -16.38
C THR A 14 9.99 -30.40 -15.59
N GLY A 15 9.39 -29.37 -16.20
CA GLY A 15 8.93 -28.20 -15.46
C GLY A 15 8.04 -28.69 -14.33
N SER A 16 8.41 -28.37 -13.10
CA SER A 16 7.60 -28.64 -11.92
C SER A 16 6.28 -27.88 -12.06
N SER A 17 5.26 -28.53 -12.61
CA SER A 17 3.88 -28.07 -12.48
C SER A 17 3.54 -28.18 -11.00
N TYR A 18 3.58 -27.06 -10.27
CA TYR A 18 2.97 -26.99 -8.94
C TYR A 18 1.50 -27.33 -9.12
N ALA A 19 1.11 -28.54 -8.70
CA ALA A 19 -0.28 -28.94 -8.67
C ALA A 19 -1.07 -27.92 -7.84
N GLN A 20 -2.03 -27.24 -8.48
CA GLN A 20 -2.92 -26.29 -7.84
C GLN A 20 -3.66 -27.01 -6.70
N ARG A 21 -3.48 -26.51 -5.46
CA ARG A 21 -4.24 -27.03 -4.31
C ARG A 21 -5.74 -26.89 -4.62
N PRO A 22 -6.55 -27.94 -4.47
CA PRO A 22 -8.00 -27.84 -4.64
C PRO A 22 -8.55 -26.77 -3.70
N GLY A 23 -9.18 -25.72 -4.24
CA GLY A 23 -9.75 -24.60 -3.48
C GLY A 23 -8.95 -23.29 -3.47
N TYR A 24 -7.77 -23.24 -4.10
CA TYR A 24 -7.02 -22.00 -4.36
C TYR A 24 -6.93 -21.74 -5.87
N ASN A 25 -8.01 -21.23 -6.46
CA ASN A 25 -8.05 -20.86 -7.87
C ASN A 25 -8.33 -19.37 -7.99
N CYS A 26 -7.26 -18.58 -8.02
CA CYS A 26 -7.34 -17.23 -8.57
C CYS A 26 -7.91 -17.35 -10.00
N ASP A 27 -9.10 -16.78 -10.25
CA ASP A 27 -9.59 -16.59 -11.61
C ASP A 27 -8.68 -15.58 -12.30
N MET A 28 -7.64 -16.10 -12.95
CA MET A 28 -6.62 -15.31 -13.61
C MET A 28 -7.19 -14.48 -14.77
N GLY A 29 -8.28 -14.93 -15.40
CA GLY A 29 -8.89 -14.23 -16.52
C GLY A 29 -9.53 -12.91 -16.07
N ASN A 30 -10.43 -12.98 -15.09
CA ASN A 30 -11.03 -11.76 -14.53
C ASN A 30 -9.97 -10.89 -13.83
N PHE A 31 -9.03 -11.50 -13.12
CA PHE A 31 -7.97 -10.78 -12.42
C PHE A 31 -7.08 -9.98 -13.38
N GLN A 32 -6.66 -10.58 -14.50
CA GLN A 32 -5.88 -9.90 -15.54
C GLN A 32 -6.67 -8.78 -16.21
N SER A 33 -7.97 -8.97 -16.45
CA SER A 33 -8.83 -7.92 -17.02
C SER A 33 -8.92 -6.71 -16.09
N CYS A 34 -9.19 -6.92 -14.80
CA CYS A 34 -9.22 -5.86 -13.79
C CYS A 34 -7.85 -5.16 -13.65
N THR A 35 -6.78 -5.95 -13.65
CA THR A 35 -5.40 -5.44 -13.60
C THR A 35 -5.07 -4.60 -14.83
N SER A 36 -5.52 -4.99 -16.02
CA SER A 36 -5.27 -4.24 -17.24
C SER A 36 -5.89 -2.85 -17.19
N VAL A 37 -7.16 -2.75 -16.81
CA VAL A 37 -7.84 -1.46 -16.69
C VAL A 37 -7.15 -0.56 -15.67
N PHE A 38 -6.73 -1.14 -14.54
CA PHE A 38 -6.04 -0.39 -13.50
C PHE A 38 -4.64 0.06 -13.95
N ALA A 39 -3.86 -0.81 -14.58
CA ALA A 39 -2.54 -0.50 -15.12
C ALA A 39 -2.60 0.57 -16.23
N ASP A 40 -3.62 0.52 -17.09
CA ASP A 40 -3.88 1.53 -18.12
C ASP A 40 -4.13 2.90 -17.50
N TYR A 41 -4.95 2.96 -16.43
CA TYR A 41 -5.13 4.20 -15.67
C TYR A 41 -3.80 4.71 -15.09
N LEU A 42 -3.01 3.81 -14.49
CA LEU A 42 -1.69 4.13 -13.96
C LEU A 42 -0.65 4.51 -15.03
N GLY A 43 -0.92 4.23 -16.31
CA GLY A 43 -0.01 4.51 -17.42
C GLY A 43 1.18 3.56 -17.47
N VAL A 44 1.02 2.33 -16.97
CA VAL A 44 2.07 1.30 -16.93
C VAL A 44 1.60 0.00 -17.57
N SER A 45 2.54 -0.88 -17.92
CA SER A 45 2.21 -2.19 -18.46
C SER A 45 1.53 -3.07 -17.41
N SER A 46 0.39 -3.67 -17.76
CA SER A 46 -0.32 -4.63 -16.92
C SER A 46 0.47 -5.90 -16.63
N THR A 47 1.44 -6.25 -17.48
CA THR A 47 2.34 -7.40 -17.27
C THR A 47 3.27 -7.18 -16.07
N ASN A 48 3.72 -5.93 -15.88
CA ASN A 48 4.80 -5.59 -14.94
C ASN A 48 4.32 -4.74 -13.76
N VAL A 49 3.04 -4.36 -13.71
CA VAL A 49 2.53 -3.43 -12.68
C VAL A 49 2.81 -3.94 -11.26
N PHE A 50 2.83 -5.26 -11.06
CA PHE A 50 3.10 -5.91 -9.77
C PHE A 50 4.53 -6.43 -9.62
N ASP A 51 5.47 -5.98 -10.46
CA ASP A 51 6.90 -6.29 -10.34
C ASP A 51 7.66 -5.20 -9.61
N GLU A 52 8.67 -5.61 -8.83
CA GLU A 52 9.55 -4.74 -8.06
C GLU A 52 8.78 -3.64 -7.30
N LEU A 53 9.09 -2.37 -7.56
CA LEU A 53 8.39 -1.22 -7.02
C LEU A 53 7.51 -0.52 -8.09
N PHE A 54 7.11 -1.19 -9.17
CA PHE A 54 6.33 -0.55 -10.24
C PHE A 54 4.99 -0.02 -9.74
N LEU A 55 4.18 -0.84 -9.05
CA LEU A 55 2.91 -0.39 -8.48
C LEU A 55 3.10 0.81 -7.55
N PHE A 56 4.09 0.70 -6.65
CA PHE A 56 4.43 1.75 -5.69
C PHE A 56 4.74 3.06 -6.42
N ARG A 57 5.67 3.03 -7.38
CA ARG A 57 6.09 4.19 -8.16
C ARG A 57 4.94 4.77 -8.98
N ALA A 58 4.14 3.94 -9.63
CA ALA A 58 3.05 4.39 -10.49
C ALA A 58 1.93 5.10 -9.70
N LEU A 59 1.58 4.57 -8.52
CA LEU A 59 0.60 5.22 -7.64
C LEU A 59 1.10 6.56 -7.11
N TYR A 60 2.38 6.62 -6.73
CA TYR A 60 2.99 7.87 -6.29
C TYR A 60 3.18 8.89 -7.41
N ASP A 61 3.47 8.46 -8.62
CA ASP A 61 3.50 9.32 -9.80
C ASP A 61 2.13 9.99 -9.98
N LYS A 62 1.04 9.21 -10.04
CA LYS A 62 -0.33 9.75 -10.13
C LYS A 62 -0.66 10.74 -9.01
N PHE A 63 -0.29 10.40 -7.78
CA PHE A 63 -0.53 11.27 -6.63
C PHE A 63 0.25 12.58 -6.73
N THR A 64 1.53 12.52 -7.08
CA THR A 64 2.42 13.68 -7.12
C THR A 64 2.18 14.60 -8.32
N THR A 65 1.73 14.05 -9.46
CA THR A 65 1.37 14.83 -10.65
C THR A 65 -0.01 15.49 -10.56
N GLY A 66 -0.86 15.03 -9.63
CA GLY A 66 -2.17 15.66 -9.38
C GLY A 66 -2.03 17.12 -8.98
N GLN A 67 -2.98 17.97 -9.37
CA GLN A 67 -2.94 19.42 -9.12
C GLN A 67 -4.04 19.88 -8.15
N SER A 68 -4.97 18.99 -7.80
CA SER A 68 -6.11 19.30 -6.97
C SER A 68 -6.49 18.14 -6.04
N VAL A 69 -7.28 18.45 -5.01
CA VAL A 69 -7.94 17.44 -4.17
C VAL A 69 -8.80 16.48 -5.01
N GLY A 70 -9.37 16.97 -6.12
CA GLY A 70 -10.12 16.14 -7.07
C GLY A 70 -9.27 15.03 -7.68
N ASP A 71 -7.97 15.26 -7.91
CA ASP A 71 -7.09 14.26 -8.53
C ASP A 71 -6.77 13.10 -7.59
N VAL A 72 -6.55 13.37 -6.30
CA VAL A 72 -6.39 12.30 -5.30
C VAL A 72 -7.69 11.54 -5.07
N VAL A 73 -8.84 12.22 -5.08
CA VAL A 73 -10.15 11.54 -5.02
C VAL A 73 -10.34 10.64 -6.25
N ASN A 74 -9.96 11.10 -7.44
CA ASN A 74 -10.01 10.29 -8.66
C ASN A 74 -9.09 9.07 -8.57
N LEU A 75 -7.85 9.23 -8.09
CA LEU A 75 -6.93 8.11 -7.84
C LEU A 75 -7.56 7.08 -6.90
N CYS A 76 -8.11 7.53 -5.77
CA CYS A 76 -8.77 6.66 -4.80
C CYS A 76 -10.01 5.96 -5.35
N ASN A 77 -10.79 6.65 -6.19
CA ASN A 77 -11.90 6.03 -6.91
C ASN A 77 -11.41 4.93 -7.86
N GLN A 78 -10.29 5.11 -8.54
CA GLN A 78 -9.75 4.07 -9.43
C GLN A 78 -9.20 2.86 -8.66
N ILE A 79 -8.58 3.08 -7.50
CA ILE A 79 -8.19 1.98 -6.60
C ILE A 79 -9.44 1.23 -6.11
N SER A 80 -10.49 1.96 -5.71
CA SER A 80 -11.77 1.36 -5.31
C SER A 80 -12.43 0.57 -6.44
N ASN A 81 -12.41 1.10 -7.67
CA ASN A 81 -12.92 0.41 -8.86
C ASN A 81 -12.14 -0.88 -9.13
N PHE A 82 -10.81 -0.85 -8.97
CA PHE A 82 -9.99 -2.06 -9.07
C PHE A 82 -10.44 -3.11 -8.04
N TYR A 83 -10.58 -2.73 -6.76
CA TYR A 83 -11.08 -3.62 -5.70
C TYR A 83 -12.52 -4.11 -5.90
N THR A 84 -13.35 -3.34 -6.60
CA THR A 84 -14.72 -3.74 -6.94
C THR A 84 -14.76 -4.67 -8.15
N CYS A 85 -13.79 -4.54 -9.06
CA CYS A 85 -13.63 -5.43 -10.22
C CYS A 85 -13.12 -6.81 -9.80
N VAL A 86 -12.16 -6.86 -8.87
CA VAL A 86 -11.70 -8.13 -8.30
C VAL A 86 -12.71 -8.64 -7.27
N THR A 87 -13.13 -9.90 -7.39
CA THR A 87 -14.08 -10.48 -6.41
C THR A 87 -13.42 -10.63 -5.03
N THR A 88 -14.22 -10.73 -3.97
CA THR A 88 -13.70 -10.98 -2.61
C THR A 88 -12.83 -12.24 -2.55
N ASP A 89 -13.17 -13.28 -3.31
CA ASP A 89 -12.37 -14.49 -3.42
C ASP A 89 -11.05 -14.23 -4.15
N GLN A 90 -11.05 -13.43 -5.22
CA GLN A 90 -9.83 -13.03 -5.91
C GLN A 90 -8.93 -12.15 -5.05
N ILE A 91 -9.46 -11.29 -4.19
CA ILE A 91 -8.63 -10.55 -3.23
C ILE A 91 -7.83 -11.52 -2.35
N ARG A 92 -8.48 -12.58 -1.84
CA ARG A 92 -7.82 -13.57 -0.99
C ARG A 92 -6.87 -14.49 -1.76
N GLN A 93 -7.24 -14.87 -2.99
CA GLN A 93 -6.55 -15.92 -3.75
C GLN A 93 -5.53 -15.37 -4.75
N CYS A 94 -5.67 -14.13 -5.20
CA CYS A 94 -4.78 -13.47 -6.16
C CYS A 94 -3.93 -12.36 -5.51
N LEU A 95 -4.54 -11.48 -4.71
CA LEU A 95 -3.88 -10.28 -4.18
C LEU A 95 -3.19 -10.49 -2.82
N SER A 96 -3.40 -11.63 -2.16
CA SER A 96 -2.72 -11.95 -0.92
C SER A 96 -1.25 -12.35 -1.15
N PRO A 97 -0.37 -12.25 -0.13
CA PRO A 97 1.01 -12.70 -0.26
C PRO A 97 1.12 -14.16 -0.76
N LEU A 98 0.25 -15.06 -0.28
CA LEU A 98 0.19 -16.44 -0.76
C LEU A 98 -0.30 -16.51 -2.22
N GLY A 99 -1.28 -15.70 -2.59
CA GLY A 99 -1.76 -15.58 -3.97
C GLY A 99 -0.65 -15.16 -4.94
N TRP A 100 0.18 -14.19 -4.56
CA TRP A 100 1.33 -13.76 -5.35
C TRP A 100 2.39 -14.83 -5.49
N VAL A 101 2.72 -15.53 -4.40
CA VAL A 101 3.67 -16.65 -4.44
C VAL A 101 3.17 -17.77 -5.35
N ASN A 102 1.87 -18.09 -5.30
CA ASN A 102 1.26 -19.07 -6.20
C ASN A 102 1.28 -18.64 -7.68
N GLN A 103 1.32 -17.33 -7.95
CA GLN A 103 1.52 -16.76 -9.29
C GLN A 103 3.02 -16.67 -9.70
N GLY A 104 3.93 -17.23 -8.89
CA GLY A 104 5.35 -17.30 -9.20
C GLY A 104 6.19 -16.10 -8.73
N LYS A 105 5.61 -15.17 -7.94
CA LYS A 105 6.38 -14.07 -7.34
C LYS A 105 7.18 -14.57 -6.14
N SER A 106 8.32 -13.92 -5.86
CA SER A 106 9.07 -14.20 -4.63
C SER A 106 8.28 -13.74 -3.39
N PRO A 107 8.53 -14.33 -2.20
CA PRO A 107 7.91 -13.84 -0.96
C PRO A 107 8.18 -12.34 -0.71
N ALA A 108 9.39 -11.88 -1.01
CA ALA A 108 9.73 -10.46 -0.90
C ALA A 108 8.83 -9.60 -1.81
N GLN A 109 8.67 -9.97 -3.08
CA GLN A 109 7.80 -9.26 -4.01
C GLN A 109 6.33 -9.28 -3.59
N ALA A 110 5.87 -10.42 -3.08
CA ALA A 110 4.51 -10.59 -2.58
C ALA A 110 4.18 -9.59 -1.46
N TYR A 111 5.10 -9.39 -0.52
CA TYR A 111 4.92 -8.42 0.57
C TYR A 111 5.13 -6.96 0.14
N ILE A 112 5.94 -6.68 -0.89
CA ILE A 112 6.01 -5.33 -1.48
C ILE A 112 4.65 -4.93 -2.05
N ASN A 113 4.02 -5.84 -2.81
CA ASN A 113 2.71 -5.58 -3.41
C ASN A 113 1.62 -5.44 -2.35
N ASP A 114 1.55 -6.35 -1.37
CA ASP A 114 0.57 -6.27 -0.27
C ASP A 114 0.78 -5.00 0.58
N GLY A 115 2.03 -4.66 0.91
CA GLY A 115 2.37 -3.44 1.66
C GLY A 115 1.96 -2.18 0.91
N THR A 116 2.24 -2.10 -0.39
CA THR A 116 1.82 -0.98 -1.23
C THR A 116 0.29 -0.86 -1.25
N LEU A 117 -0.42 -1.96 -1.45
CA LEU A 117 -1.89 -1.96 -1.49
C LEU A 117 -2.51 -1.55 -0.14
N ARG A 118 -1.98 -2.02 0.99
CA ARG A 118 -2.44 -1.61 2.33
C ARG A 118 -2.21 -0.14 2.60
N GLN A 119 -1.01 0.34 2.26
CA GLN A 119 -0.67 1.74 2.37
C GLN A 119 -1.67 2.63 1.61
N TRP A 120 -1.99 2.26 0.37
CA TRP A 120 -2.96 2.99 -0.43
C TRP A 120 -4.41 2.80 0.02
N ALA A 121 -4.76 1.65 0.61
CA ALA A 121 -6.03 1.46 1.27
C ALA A 121 -6.20 2.42 2.46
N PHE A 122 -5.15 2.68 3.23
CA PHE A 122 -5.15 3.72 4.25
C PHE A 122 -5.29 5.12 3.64
N MET A 123 -4.43 5.48 2.68
CA MET A 123 -4.42 6.82 2.05
C MET A 123 -5.76 7.16 1.38
N CYS A 124 -6.44 6.16 0.81
CA CYS A 124 -7.74 6.32 0.17
C CYS A 124 -8.95 6.01 1.06
N GLY A 125 -8.71 5.49 2.26
CA GLY A 125 -9.71 5.28 3.29
C GLY A 125 -9.68 6.42 4.30
N VAL A 126 -9.33 6.09 5.54
CA VAL A 126 -9.31 7.05 6.65
C VAL A 126 -8.30 8.19 6.45
N GLY A 127 -7.23 7.97 5.69
CA GLY A 127 -6.24 8.99 5.37
C GLY A 127 -6.71 10.04 4.36
N LEU A 128 -7.76 9.77 3.58
CA LEU A 128 -8.21 10.67 2.50
C LEU A 128 -8.66 12.03 3.02
N ASP A 129 -9.18 12.07 4.25
CA ASP A 129 -9.60 13.29 4.91
C ASP A 129 -8.49 14.33 5.05
N LEU A 130 -7.27 13.83 5.27
CA LEU A 130 -6.05 14.63 5.43
C LEU A 130 -5.68 15.38 4.15
N PHE A 131 -6.22 14.94 3.01
CA PHE A 131 -6.03 15.56 1.71
C PHE A 131 -7.19 16.46 1.30
N GLN A 132 -8.29 16.54 2.07
CA GLN A 132 -9.44 17.38 1.68
C GLN A 132 -9.15 18.89 1.79
N ASP A 133 -8.21 19.26 2.65
CA ASP A 133 -7.68 20.62 2.72
C ASP A 133 -6.62 20.81 1.62
N PRO A 134 -6.86 21.68 0.61
CA PRO A 134 -5.99 21.82 -0.56
C PRO A 134 -4.53 22.11 -0.24
N ASN A 135 -4.30 22.90 0.80
CA ASN A 135 -2.94 23.28 1.18
C ASN A 135 -2.24 22.14 1.94
N SER A 136 -2.98 21.27 2.65
CA SER A 136 -2.43 20.07 3.31
C SER A 136 -2.07 19.04 2.27
N TYR A 137 -2.97 18.83 1.30
CA TYR A 137 -2.69 18.04 0.11
C TYR A 137 -1.47 18.53 -0.65
N ASP A 138 -1.36 19.84 -0.98
CA ASP A 138 -0.20 20.36 -1.71
C ASP A 138 1.11 20.16 -0.94
N CYS A 139 1.12 20.41 0.38
CA CYS A 139 2.26 20.14 1.24
C CYS A 139 2.69 18.67 1.18
N ILE A 140 1.76 17.72 1.37
CA ILE A 140 2.05 16.28 1.37
C ILE A 140 2.50 15.80 -0.01
N ARG A 141 1.78 16.21 -1.06
CA ARG A 141 2.09 15.91 -2.46
C ARG A 141 3.50 16.37 -2.83
N ARG A 142 3.83 17.63 -2.53
CA ARG A 142 5.17 18.17 -2.81
C ARG A 142 6.24 17.52 -1.96
N THR A 143 5.91 17.11 -0.73
CA THR A 143 6.83 16.34 0.11
C THR A 143 7.19 15.00 -0.52
N PHE A 144 6.19 14.24 -1.01
CA PHE A 144 6.45 13.02 -1.77
C PHE A 144 7.28 13.31 -3.02
N ASN A 145 6.89 14.30 -3.81
CA ASN A 145 7.58 14.64 -5.06
C ASN A 145 9.05 15.03 -4.83
N ASN A 146 9.32 15.90 -3.87
CA ASN A 146 10.65 16.45 -3.62
C ASN A 146 11.59 15.44 -2.95
N ASN A 147 11.04 14.49 -2.18
CA ASN A 147 11.81 13.55 -1.37
C ASN A 147 11.65 12.09 -1.82
N PHE A 148 11.07 11.84 -3.00
CA PHE A 148 10.76 10.47 -3.45
C PHE A 148 11.99 9.56 -3.42
N LYS A 149 13.13 10.07 -3.89
CA LYS A 149 14.40 9.34 -3.85
C LYS A 149 14.81 8.97 -2.42
N GLN A 150 14.63 9.87 -1.46
CA GLN A 150 14.98 9.61 -0.05
C GLN A 150 14.01 8.62 0.59
N LEU A 151 12.72 8.70 0.28
CA LEU A 151 11.69 7.77 0.76
C LEU A 151 11.95 6.34 0.25
N VAL A 152 12.35 6.21 -1.01
CA VAL A 152 12.61 4.91 -1.64
C VAL A 152 14.03 4.41 -1.34
N ASP A 153 15.06 5.11 -1.79
CA ASP A 153 16.46 4.67 -1.69
C ASP A 153 17.04 4.84 -0.30
N GLY A 154 16.61 5.89 0.42
CA GLY A 154 17.12 6.19 1.75
C GLY A 154 16.41 5.46 2.90
N ALA A 155 15.22 4.91 2.66
CA ALA A 155 14.41 4.32 3.73
C ALA A 155 13.78 2.98 3.33
N LEU A 156 12.97 2.93 2.28
CA LEU A 156 12.24 1.72 1.90
C LEU A 156 13.16 0.56 1.49
N TYR A 157 14.14 0.81 0.62
CA TYR A 157 15.10 -0.22 0.20
C TYR A 157 15.94 -0.76 1.37
N PRO A 158 16.54 0.09 2.24
CA PRO A 158 17.19 -0.39 3.45
C PRO A 158 16.30 -1.28 4.33
N TYR A 159 15.05 -0.88 4.55
CA TYR A 159 14.08 -1.71 5.29
C TYR A 159 13.92 -3.09 4.62
N MET A 160 13.65 -3.12 3.31
CA MET A 160 13.44 -4.36 2.57
C MET A 160 14.65 -5.30 2.63
N GLN A 161 15.87 -4.74 2.53
CA GLN A 161 17.10 -5.53 2.63
C GLN A 161 17.30 -6.07 4.04
N ASN A 162 17.09 -5.23 5.06
CA ASN A 162 17.29 -5.61 6.46
C ASN A 162 16.32 -6.72 6.90
N VAL A 163 15.03 -6.62 6.57
CA VAL A 163 14.06 -7.67 6.94
C VAL A 163 14.24 -8.97 6.14
N ALA A 164 14.82 -8.89 4.93
CA ALA A 164 15.17 -10.08 4.17
C ALA A 164 16.40 -10.80 4.76
N PHE A 165 17.36 -10.06 5.31
CA PHE A 165 18.57 -10.61 5.92
C PHE A 165 18.35 -11.08 7.37
N ASP A 166 17.61 -10.29 8.16
CA ASP A 166 17.39 -10.51 9.59
C ASP A 166 15.93 -10.26 9.97
N PRO A 167 15.01 -11.19 9.65
CA PRO A 167 13.59 -11.05 9.98
C PRO A 167 13.31 -11.07 11.48
N ALA A 168 14.24 -11.53 12.34
CA ALA A 168 14.05 -11.53 13.79
C ALA A 168 14.03 -10.12 14.38
N ASN A 169 14.69 -9.16 13.71
CA ASN A 169 14.70 -7.75 14.08
C ASN A 169 13.69 -6.89 13.28
N ALA A 170 12.69 -7.52 12.66
CA ALA A 170 11.74 -6.86 11.77
C ALA A 170 10.99 -5.67 12.41
N CYS A 171 10.65 -5.74 13.71
CA CYS A 171 9.96 -4.63 14.38
C CYS A 171 10.83 -3.39 14.51
N ASN A 172 12.13 -3.56 14.80
CA ASN A 172 13.10 -2.47 14.82
C ASN A 172 13.29 -1.88 13.41
N TYR A 173 13.41 -2.70 12.37
CA TYR A 173 13.52 -2.20 11.00
C TYR A 173 12.24 -1.49 10.53
N SER A 174 11.07 -1.98 10.95
CA SER A 174 9.79 -1.34 10.68
C SER A 174 9.70 0.02 11.38
N GLU A 175 10.17 0.13 12.62
CA GLU A 175 10.25 1.39 13.36
C GLU A 175 11.20 2.38 12.67
N GLN A 176 12.36 1.90 12.20
CA GLN A 176 13.31 2.72 11.45
C GLN A 176 12.72 3.27 10.15
N LEU A 177 11.97 2.46 9.39
CA LEU A 177 11.27 2.92 8.20
C LEU A 177 10.23 4.01 8.56
N GLN A 178 9.42 3.75 9.58
CA GLN A 178 8.41 4.70 10.05
C GLN A 178 9.04 6.02 10.48
N MET A 179 10.11 5.97 11.29
CA MET A 179 10.85 7.15 11.73
C MET A 179 11.50 7.89 10.57
N ALA A 180 12.07 7.19 9.59
CA ALA A 180 12.68 7.81 8.42
C ALA A 180 11.64 8.60 7.63
N TRP A 181 10.49 8.00 7.32
CA TRP A 181 9.40 8.69 6.61
C TRP A 181 8.83 9.84 7.46
N THR A 182 8.56 9.61 8.74
CA THR A 182 8.12 10.64 9.70
C THR A 182 9.03 11.86 9.67
N ASN A 183 10.36 11.66 9.70
CA ASN A 183 11.34 12.74 9.70
C ASN A 183 11.43 13.46 8.36
N ILE A 184 11.35 12.74 7.24
CA ILE A 184 11.31 13.34 5.89
C ILE A 184 10.11 14.26 5.76
N PHE A 185 8.95 13.81 6.24
CA PHE A 185 7.71 14.57 6.16
C PHE A 185 7.69 15.78 7.09
N TYR A 186 8.14 15.62 8.33
CA TYR A 186 8.21 16.71 9.29
C TYR A 186 9.16 17.83 8.85
N ASN A 187 10.32 17.47 8.27
CA ASN A 187 11.34 18.44 7.86
C ASN A 187 11.15 18.95 6.42
N SER A 188 10.01 18.65 5.79
CA SER A 188 9.75 19.09 4.42
C SER A 188 9.43 20.57 4.37
N SER A 189 10.24 21.33 3.63
CA SER A 189 10.02 22.76 3.40
C SER A 189 8.70 23.07 2.67
N ALA A 190 8.08 22.08 2.03
CA ALA A 190 6.77 22.22 1.42
C ALA A 190 5.64 22.47 2.45
N CYS A 191 5.89 22.24 3.74
CA CYS A 191 4.85 22.20 4.77
C CYS A 191 4.96 23.30 5.85
N TYR A 192 6.02 24.13 5.83
CA TYR A 192 6.32 25.08 6.91
C TYR A 192 5.41 26.30 7.02
N ASN A 193 4.74 26.71 5.95
CA ASN A 193 4.04 27.99 5.94
C ASN A 193 2.80 28.04 6.86
N ASP A 194 2.27 26.89 7.30
CA ASP A 194 0.98 26.80 8.01
C ASP A 194 0.96 25.74 9.14
N ARG A 195 2.12 25.35 9.68
CA ARG A 195 2.24 24.24 10.65
C ARG A 195 1.68 22.88 10.15
N ARG A 196 1.77 22.63 8.85
CA ARG A 196 1.27 21.41 8.21
C ARG A 196 2.24 20.24 8.33
N GLU A 197 3.46 20.49 8.83
CA GLU A 197 4.46 19.48 9.11
C GLU A 197 3.93 18.35 9.99
N TYR A 198 3.00 18.63 10.91
CA TYR A 198 2.41 17.59 11.77
C TYR A 198 1.44 16.68 11.02
N VAL A 199 0.62 17.22 10.11
CA VAL A 199 -0.28 16.44 9.24
C VAL A 199 0.58 15.57 8.32
N ALA A 200 1.58 16.18 7.69
CA ALA A 200 2.53 15.52 6.82
C ALA A 200 3.27 14.40 7.56
N GLN A 201 3.80 14.69 8.74
CA GLN A 201 4.48 13.74 9.61
C GLN A 201 3.59 12.53 9.92
N PHE A 202 2.32 12.77 10.26
CA PHE A 202 1.36 11.69 10.50
C PHE A 202 1.13 10.84 9.24
N VAL A 203 0.92 11.46 8.07
CA VAL A 203 0.77 10.72 6.81
C VAL A 203 1.99 9.87 6.51
N GLY A 204 3.20 10.42 6.66
CA GLY A 204 4.44 9.68 6.47
C GLY A 204 4.56 8.47 7.42
N CYS A 205 4.25 8.68 8.70
CA CYS A 205 4.26 7.61 9.69
C CYS A 205 3.23 6.51 9.39
N ALA A 206 1.97 6.89 9.19
CA ALA A 206 0.88 5.95 9.01
C ALA A 206 1.02 5.17 7.70
N ALA A 207 1.45 5.82 6.62
CA ALA A 207 1.74 5.15 5.36
C ALA A 207 2.84 4.07 5.51
N ALA A 208 3.93 4.39 6.22
CA ALA A 208 4.99 3.43 6.49
C ALA A 208 4.53 2.29 7.41
N LEU A 209 3.74 2.60 8.45
CA LEU A 209 3.17 1.60 9.36
C LEU A 209 2.30 0.60 8.59
N GLU A 210 1.37 1.09 7.78
CA GLU A 210 0.47 0.27 6.95
C GLU A 210 1.24 -0.59 5.95
N TYR A 211 2.28 -0.04 5.32
CA TYR A 211 3.17 -0.80 4.45
C TYR A 211 3.84 -1.97 5.18
N THR A 212 4.45 -1.72 6.35
CA THR A 212 5.15 -2.75 7.13
C THR A 212 4.20 -3.81 7.70
N SER A 213 2.94 -3.45 7.96
CA SER A 213 1.92 -4.36 8.51
C SER A 213 1.60 -5.55 7.61
N ALA A 214 1.86 -5.43 6.29
CA ALA A 214 1.69 -6.52 5.34
C ALA A 214 2.49 -7.76 5.73
N GLN A 215 3.74 -7.56 6.10
CA GLN A 215 4.67 -8.64 6.43
C GLN A 215 4.74 -8.88 7.94
N PHE A 216 4.70 -7.82 8.73
CA PHE A 216 4.95 -7.87 10.18
C PHE A 216 3.85 -7.15 10.97
N SER A 217 2.61 -7.58 10.80
CA SER A 217 1.44 -7.02 11.51
C SER A 217 1.60 -7.00 13.05
N HIS A 218 2.32 -7.97 13.62
CA HIS A 218 2.60 -8.02 15.05
C HIS A 218 3.46 -6.83 15.55
N CYS A 219 4.25 -6.20 14.67
CA CYS A 219 5.06 -5.03 15.03
C CYS A 219 4.23 -3.76 15.22
N MET A 220 2.98 -3.72 14.74
CA MET A 220 2.10 -2.56 14.92
C MET A 220 1.78 -2.26 16.38
N HIS A 221 1.78 -3.27 17.26
CA HIS A 221 1.58 -3.05 18.69
C HIS A 221 2.77 -2.36 19.37
N GLN A 222 3.95 -2.44 18.76
CA GLN A 222 5.19 -1.83 19.27
C GLN A 222 5.44 -0.46 18.63
N ASN A 223 5.09 -0.36 17.34
CA ASN A 223 5.33 0.80 16.50
C ASN A 223 4.02 1.55 16.31
N SER A 224 3.89 2.71 16.93
CA SER A 224 2.75 3.59 16.76
C SER A 224 3.20 4.99 16.36
N CYS A 225 2.30 5.75 15.71
CA CYS A 225 2.55 7.14 15.31
C CYS A 225 2.45 8.10 16.50
N LYS A 226 3.34 7.90 17.49
CA LYS A 226 3.35 8.53 18.82
C LYS A 226 3.40 10.06 18.79
N TRP A 227 3.92 10.65 17.71
CA TRP A 227 4.07 12.09 17.53
C TRP A 227 2.75 12.84 17.28
N ILE A 228 1.67 12.10 16.99
CA ILE A 228 0.36 12.69 16.71
C ILE A 228 -0.25 13.43 17.90
N ALA A 229 0.15 13.09 19.14
CA ALA A 229 -0.28 13.80 20.34
C ALA A 229 0.10 15.30 20.32
N ASN A 230 1.13 15.68 19.56
CA ASN A 230 1.54 17.08 19.41
C ASN A 230 0.71 17.83 18.36
N TRP A 231 -0.05 17.11 17.53
CA TRP A 231 -0.92 17.68 16.50
C TRP A 231 -2.30 17.99 17.09
N ASN A 232 -2.48 19.19 17.64
CA ASN A 232 -3.77 19.64 18.18
C ASN A 232 -4.66 20.21 17.07
N ASN A 233 -5.23 19.34 16.22
CA ASN A 233 -6.20 19.73 15.20
C ASN A 233 -7.54 19.01 15.42
N PRO A 234 -8.54 19.67 16.04
CA PRO A 234 -9.81 19.05 16.38
C PRO A 234 -10.67 18.68 15.15
N THR A 235 -10.31 19.15 13.96
CA THR A 235 -10.99 18.78 12.70
C THR A 235 -10.70 17.33 12.32
N TYR A 236 -9.46 16.89 12.53
CA TYR A 236 -9.02 15.56 12.10
C TYR A 236 -8.79 14.61 13.27
N LEU A 237 -8.52 15.15 14.46
CA LEU A 237 -8.12 14.39 15.62
C LEU A 237 -9.00 14.69 16.82
N LYS A 238 -9.29 13.63 17.58
CA LYS A 238 -10.05 13.75 18.83
C LYS A 238 -9.55 12.76 19.85
N GLN A 239 -9.34 13.20 21.08
CA GLN A 239 -9.06 12.29 22.19
C GLN A 239 -10.39 11.76 22.75
N ILE A 240 -10.54 10.45 22.83
CA ILE A 240 -11.69 9.76 23.41
C ILE A 240 -11.12 8.73 24.39
N ASP A 241 -11.51 8.82 25.67
CA ASP A 241 -11.04 7.94 26.75
C ASP A 241 -9.51 7.81 26.84
N GLY A 242 -8.80 8.92 26.60
CA GLY A 242 -7.33 8.96 26.63
C GLY A 242 -6.65 8.51 25.34
N VAL A 243 -7.38 7.94 24.39
CA VAL A 243 -6.87 7.45 23.09
C VAL A 243 -7.11 8.50 22.00
N MET A 244 -6.08 8.81 21.22
CA MET A 244 -6.22 9.68 20.05
C MET A 244 -6.96 8.94 18.94
N HIS A 245 -7.94 9.59 18.33
CA HIS A 245 -8.70 9.05 17.21
C HIS A 245 -8.58 9.95 15.99
N LEU A 246 -8.52 9.34 14.81
CA LEU A 246 -8.61 10.00 13.52
C LEU A 246 -10.07 10.04 13.04
N ARG A 247 -10.49 11.16 12.48
CA ARG A 247 -11.81 11.31 11.88
C ARG A 247 -11.95 10.37 10.68
N VAL A 248 -13.06 9.64 10.63
CA VAL A 248 -13.46 8.85 9.48
C VAL A 248 -14.55 9.63 8.75
N VAL A 249 -14.25 10.07 7.53
CA VAL A 249 -15.16 10.90 6.73
C VAL A 249 -16.44 10.12 6.42
N PRO A 250 -17.62 10.75 6.58
CA PRO A 250 -18.88 10.21 6.07
C PRO A 250 -18.81 9.89 4.58
N TYR A 251 -19.06 8.64 4.20
CA TYR A 251 -19.03 8.18 2.81
C TYR A 251 -20.38 7.62 2.38
N TRP A 252 -20.61 7.59 1.06
CA TRP A 252 -21.86 7.06 0.51
C TRP A 252 -21.79 5.54 0.39
N GLN A 253 -22.82 4.87 0.89
CA GLN A 253 -23.03 3.44 0.73
C GLN A 253 -24.41 3.19 0.11
N LYS A 254 -24.54 2.06 -0.59
CA LYS A 254 -25.86 1.55 -1.00
C LYS A 254 -26.40 0.62 0.07
N ASP A 255 -27.67 0.75 0.42
CA ASP A 255 -28.37 -0.23 1.24
C ASP A 255 -28.72 -1.49 0.43
N LYS A 256 -29.38 -2.45 1.08
CA LYS A 256 -29.80 -3.72 0.45
C LYS A 256 -30.76 -3.51 -0.72
N ASP A 257 -31.45 -2.38 -0.77
CA ASP A 257 -32.40 -2.00 -1.81
C ASP A 257 -31.75 -1.12 -2.89
N GLY A 258 -30.43 -0.90 -2.82
CA GLY A 258 -29.65 -0.12 -3.77
C GLY A 258 -29.74 1.40 -3.58
N LYS A 259 -30.42 1.87 -2.54
CA LYS A 259 -30.56 3.30 -2.23
C LYS A 259 -29.30 3.82 -1.56
N LEU A 260 -28.84 4.98 -2.03
CA LEU A 260 -27.67 5.65 -1.47
C LEU A 260 -28.02 6.31 -0.13
N TYR A 261 -27.18 6.07 0.88
CA TYR A 261 -27.18 6.78 2.15
C TYR A 261 -25.75 7.15 2.54
N GLN A 262 -25.59 8.22 3.32
CA GLN A 262 -24.30 8.62 3.84
C GLN A 262 -24.10 8.02 5.23
N THR A 263 -22.92 7.46 5.49
CA THR A 263 -22.57 6.97 6.82
C THR A 263 -22.51 8.12 7.83
N LYS A 264 -22.68 7.81 9.12
CA LYS A 264 -22.45 8.80 10.18
C LYS A 264 -20.96 9.06 10.34
N GLU A 265 -20.61 10.26 10.79
CA GLU A 265 -19.25 10.55 11.24
C GLU A 265 -18.84 9.53 12.31
N SER A 266 -17.62 9.00 12.16
CA SER A 266 -17.04 8.06 13.12
C SER A 266 -15.57 8.38 13.34
N TRP A 267 -14.97 7.76 14.35
CA TRP A 267 -13.63 8.05 14.83
C TRP A 267 -12.87 6.74 14.99
N MET A 268 -11.70 6.63 14.35
CA MET A 268 -10.86 5.43 14.38
C MET A 268 -9.75 5.62 15.41
N PRO A 269 -9.59 4.71 16.40
CA PRO A 269 -8.51 4.82 17.38
C PRO A 269 -7.14 4.65 16.72
N LEU A 270 -6.20 5.50 17.13
CA LEU A 270 -4.79 5.44 16.75
C LEU A 270 -4.05 4.73 17.88
N ASN A 271 -3.87 3.42 17.73
CA ASN A 271 -3.18 2.58 18.69
C ASN A 271 -1.71 2.38 18.27
#